data_AF-A0AA38KJ22-F1
#
_entry.id   AF-A0AA38KJ22-F1
#
_cell.length_a   1.000
_cell.length_b   1.000
_cell.length_c   1.000
_cell.angle_alpha   90.00
_cell.angle_beta   90.00
_cell.angle_gamma   90.00
#
_symmetry.space_group_name_H-M   'P 1'
#
loop_
_entity.id
_entity.type
_entity.pdbx_description
1 polymer ?
#
loop_
_entity_poly.entity_id
_entity_poly.type
_entity_poly.pdbx_seq_one_letter_code
_entity_poly.pdbx_strand_id
1 'polypeptide(L)'
;MEAMNGGDVRKVVERHGVRIERNPSKSRLSDLGIQSWPKWGCPPGKFSLIFDAEETFYLVKGKVRAYVKGSSEYVEFGAGDLV
;
A
#
# COMPACT_ATOMS: atom_id res chain seq x y z
N MET A 1 31.28 12.81 13.28
CA MET A 1 30.41 12.97 12.10
C MET A 1 29.32 11.93 12.27
N GLU A 2 28.23 12.31 12.94
CA GLU A 2 27.16 11.39 13.32
C GLU A 2 26.30 11.04 12.10
N ALA A 3 26.17 9.75 11.81
CA ALA A 3 25.06 9.24 11.03
C ALA A 3 24.08 8.62 12.03
N MET A 4 23.06 9.40 12.41
CA MET A 4 21.90 8.86 13.11
C MET A 4 21.12 7.98 12.13
N ASN A 5 21.33 6.66 12.20
CA ASN A 5 20.41 5.69 11.62
C ASN A 5 19.16 5.67 12.50
N GLY A 6 18.26 6.65 12.29
CA GLY A 6 16.90 6.59 12.77
C GLY A 6 16.19 5.45 12.04
N GLY A 7 16.20 4.27 12.65
CA GLY A 7 15.43 3.12 12.17
C GLY A 7 13.97 3.53 12.07
N ASP A 8 13.49 3.64 10.84
CA ASP A 8 12.08 3.81 10.52
C ASP A 8 11.30 2.71 11.25
N VAL A 9 10.51 3.09 12.27
CA VAL A 9 9.62 2.15 12.96
C VAL A 9 8.54 1.81 11.94
N ARG A 10 8.81 0.76 11.17
CA ARG A 10 7.96 0.25 10.09
C ARG A 10 6.53 0.08 10.63
N LYS A 11 5.64 1.03 10.33
CA LYS A 11 4.20 0.88 10.57
C LYS A 11 3.62 -0.03 9.49
N VAL A 12 3.96 -1.31 9.58
CA VAL A 12 3.37 -2.36 8.77
C VAL A 12 2.13 -2.87 9.49
N VAL A 13 1.00 -2.86 8.79
CA VAL A 13 -0.25 -3.46 9.25
C VAL A 13 -0.56 -4.62 8.31
N GLU A 14 -0.80 -5.80 8.86
CA GLU A 14 -1.22 -6.96 8.08
C GLU A 14 -2.60 -7.41 8.58
N ARG A 15 -3.58 -7.42 7.69
CA ARG A 15 -4.96 -7.81 8.02
C ARG A 15 -5.67 -8.33 6.79
N HIS A 16 -6.41 -9.44 6.94
CA HIS A 16 -7.20 -10.06 5.88
C HIS A 16 -6.40 -10.37 4.59
N GLY A 17 -5.13 -10.76 4.74
CA GLY A 17 -4.23 -11.02 3.59
C GLY A 17 -3.72 -9.77 2.89
N VAL A 18 -4.01 -8.57 3.41
CA VAL A 18 -3.48 -7.30 2.90
C VAL A 18 -2.41 -6.79 3.84
N ARG A 19 -1.23 -6.54 3.31
CA ARG A 19 -0.11 -5.91 4.00
C ARG A 19 -0.08 -4.43 3.62
N ILE A 20 0.10 -3.54 4.59
CA ILE A 20 0.15 -2.09 4.35
C ILE A 20 1.37 -1.54 5.07
N GLU A 21 2.37 -1.12 4.31
CA GLU A 21 3.52 -0.37 4.80
C GLU A 21 3.23 1.13 4.64
N ARG A 22 3.04 1.82 5.78
CA ARG A 22 2.70 3.24 5.81
C ARG A 22 3.94 4.11 5.59
N ASN A 23 3.91 4.97 4.57
CA ASN A 23 4.99 5.90 4.25
C ASN A 23 6.38 5.22 4.27
N PRO A 24 6.60 4.18 3.45
CA PRO A 24 7.90 3.52 3.36
C PRO A 24 8.99 4.52 3.01
N SER A 25 10.20 4.23 3.45
CA SER A 25 11.35 5.09 3.18
C SER A 25 11.61 5.21 1.67
N LYS A 26 12.24 6.32 1.26
CA LYS A 26 12.62 6.53 -0.14
C LYS A 26 13.57 5.44 -0.66
N SER A 27 14.44 4.90 0.19
CA SER A 27 15.31 3.78 -0.18
C SER A 27 14.49 2.52 -0.46
N ARG A 28 13.53 2.17 0.41
CA ARG A 28 12.62 1.04 0.20
C ARG A 28 11.85 1.15 -1.12
N LEU A 29 11.34 2.33 -1.42
CA LEU A 29 10.63 2.59 -2.69
C LEU A 29 11.56 2.50 -3.91
N SER A 30 12.81 2.97 -3.77
CA SER A 30 13.81 2.90 -4.84
C SER A 30 14.26 1.47 -5.09
N ASP A 31 14.48 0.67 -4.03
CA ASP A 31 14.86 -0.74 -4.11
C ASP A 31 13.78 -1.58 -4.80
N LEU A 32 12.51 -1.22 -4.63
CA LEU A 32 11.37 -1.83 -5.33
C LEU A 32 11.22 -1.36 -6.79
N GLY A 33 11.94 -0.32 -7.20
CA GLY A 33 11.87 0.21 -8.55
C GLY A 33 10.50 0.81 -8.91
N ILE A 34 9.74 1.33 -7.94
CA ILE A 34 8.34 1.77 -8.14
C ILE A 34 8.16 2.83 -9.23
N GLN A 35 9.22 3.55 -9.59
CA GLN A 35 9.21 4.54 -10.67
C GLN A 35 8.98 3.92 -12.05
N SER A 36 9.27 2.62 -12.21
CA SER A 36 9.12 1.88 -13.46
C SER A 36 7.77 1.15 -13.55
N TRP A 37 6.98 1.12 -12.47
CA TRP A 37 5.68 0.46 -12.46
C TRP A 37 4.67 1.23 -13.30
N PRO A 38 3.72 0.55 -13.97
CA PRO A 38 2.66 1.23 -14.70
C PRO A 38 1.83 2.08 -13.73
N LYS A 39 1.29 3.19 -14.23
CA LYS A 39 0.38 4.05 -13.45
C LYS A 39 -1.04 3.84 -13.94
N TRP A 40 -1.94 3.54 -13.01
CA TRP A 40 -3.37 3.39 -13.28
C TRP A 40 -4.19 4.26 -12.34
N GLY A 41 -5.42 4.55 -12.73
CA GLY A 41 -6.35 5.36 -11.95
C GLY A 41 -7.79 5.05 -12.31
N CYS A 42 -8.70 5.29 -11.36
CA CYS A 42 -10.13 5.15 -11.54
C CYS A 42 -10.86 6.32 -10.86
N PRO A 43 -12.06 6.70 -11.35
CA PRO A 43 -12.92 7.62 -10.62
C PRO A 43 -13.40 6.98 -9.30
N PRO A 44 -13.83 7.79 -8.31
CA PRO A 44 -14.39 7.26 -7.07
C PRO A 44 -15.56 6.30 -7.34
N GLY A 45 -15.54 5.13 -6.70
CA GLY A 45 -16.56 4.10 -6.91
C GLY A 45 -16.35 2.87 -6.04
N LYS A 46 -17.23 1.89 -6.19
CA LYS A 46 -17.10 0.56 -5.58
C LYS A 46 -16.83 -0.46 -6.68
N PHE A 47 -15.78 -1.25 -6.51
CA PHE A 47 -15.35 -2.24 -7.48
C PHE A 47 -15.26 -3.61 -6.79
N SER A 48 -15.74 -4.64 -7.48
CA SER A 48 -15.57 -6.03 -7.03
C SER A 48 -14.34 -6.59 -7.72
N LEU A 49 -13.22 -6.66 -7.00
CA LEU A 49 -11.96 -7.17 -7.51
C LEU A 49 -11.69 -8.57 -6.97
N ILE A 50 -11.05 -9.40 -7.79
CA ILE A 50 -10.53 -10.70 -7.42
C ILE A 50 -9.05 -10.66 -7.78
N PHE A 51 -8.19 -11.00 -6.81
CA PHE A 51 -6.76 -11.16 -7.00
C PHE A 51 -6.47 -12.66 -7.03
N ASP A 52 -5.96 -13.16 -8.16
CA ASP A 52 -5.55 -14.55 -8.36
C ASP A 52 -4.06 -14.78 -8.04
N ALA A 53 -3.30 -13.69 -7.87
CA ALA A 53 -1.92 -13.68 -7.42
C ALA A 53 -1.70 -12.57 -6.37
N GLU A 54 -0.54 -12.61 -5.72
CA GLU A 54 -0.06 -11.50 -4.89
C GLU A 54 0.28 -10.30 -5.78
N GLU A 55 -0.27 -9.14 -5.45
CA GLU A 55 -0.05 -7.89 -6.14
C GLU A 55 0.56 -6.89 -5.16
N THR A 56 1.46 -6.04 -5.65
CA THR A 56 2.02 -4.94 -4.85
C THR A 56 1.79 -3.62 -5.58
N PHE A 57 1.28 -2.63 -4.87
CA PHE A 57 1.02 -1.31 -5.43
C PHE A 57 1.34 -0.19 -4.46
N TYR A 58 1.83 0.92 -5.01
CA TYR A 58 2.08 2.14 -4.26
C TYR A 58 0.99 3.16 -4.55
N LEU A 59 0.24 3.56 -3.54
CA LEU A 59 -0.87 4.49 -3.74
C LEU A 59 -0.36 5.93 -3.82
N VAL A 60 -0.43 6.53 -5.01
CA VAL A 60 0.06 7.90 -5.23
C VAL A 60 -0.96 8.96 -4.81
N LYS A 61 -2.26 8.68 -4.96
CA LYS A 61 -3.36 9.60 -4.63
C LYS A 61 -4.63 8.83 -4.28
N GLY A 62 -5.42 9.39 -3.37
CA GLY A 62 -6.73 8.87 -3.01
C GLY A 62 -6.72 8.06 -1.73
N LYS A 63 -7.82 7.33 -1.50
CA LYS A 63 -8.07 6.54 -0.31
C LYS A 63 -8.99 5.37 -0.67
N VAL A 64 -8.66 4.18 -0.18
CA VAL A 64 -9.37 2.95 -0.48
C VAL A 64 -9.80 2.28 0.82
N ARG A 65 -11.00 1.71 0.81
CA ARG A 65 -11.46 0.73 1.79
C ARG A 65 -11.69 -0.58 1.06
N ALA A 66 -10.89 -1.60 1.38
CA ALA A 66 -11.03 -2.93 0.82
C ALA A 66 -11.77 -3.81 1.83
N TYR A 67 -12.88 -4.39 1.39
CA TYR A 67 -13.77 -5.20 2.20
C TYR A 67 -13.58 -6.69 1.87
N VAL A 68 -13.56 -7.54 2.90
CA VAL A 68 -13.56 -8.99 2.70
C VAL A 68 -14.96 -9.42 2.30
N LYS A 69 -15.06 -10.22 1.23
CA LYS A 69 -16.36 -10.71 0.73
C LYS A 69 -17.13 -11.41 1.86
N GLY A 70 -18.35 -10.93 2.13
CA GLY A 70 -19.22 -11.48 3.17
C GLY A 70 -18.98 -10.94 4.59
N SER A 71 -18.05 -10.01 4.79
CA SER A 71 -17.80 -9.34 6.07
C SER A 71 -18.05 -7.82 5.98
N SER A 72 -18.35 -7.20 7.12
CA SER A 72 -18.35 -5.73 7.28
C SER A 72 -16.97 -5.16 7.60
N GLU A 73 -15.99 -6.04 7.85
CA GLU A 73 -14.60 -5.66 8.12
C GLU A 73 -13.90 -5.16 6.85
N TYR A 74 -13.04 -4.17 7.04
CA TYR A 74 -12.25 -3.59 5.97
C TYR A 74 -10.84 -3.24 6.42
N VAL A 75 -9.94 -3.18 5.43
CA VAL A 75 -8.66 -2.48 5.54
C VAL A 75 -8.75 -1.15 4.81
N GLU A 76 -8.07 -0.14 5.34
CA GLU A 76 -8.07 1.20 4.77
C GLU A 76 -6.64 1.64 4.49
N PHE A 77 -6.36 2.08 3.27
CA PHE A 77 -5.06 2.60 2.85
C PHE A 77 -5.25 3.83 1.96
N GLY A 78 -4.21 4.64 1.84
CA GLY A 78 -4.26 5.96 1.24
C GLY A 78 -2.94 6.35 0.60
N ALA A 79 -2.91 7.58 0.08
CA ALA A 79 -1.72 8.12 -0.58
C ALA A 79 -0.49 8.00 0.33
N GLY A 80 0.60 7.47 -0.22
CA GLY A 80 1.86 7.22 0.51
C GLY A 80 2.00 5.80 1.04
N ASP A 81 0.99 4.94 0.93
CA ASP A 81 1.07 3.55 1.37
C ASP A 81 1.56 2.62 0.26
N LEU A 82 2.44 1.70 0.63
CA LEU A 82 2.77 0.51 -0.15
C LEU A 82 1.91 -0.65 0.36
N VAL A 83 1.15 -1.26 -0.53
CA VAL A 83 0.16 -2.30 -0.23
C VAL A 83 0.48 -3.55 -1.02
#